data_AF-A0A3N5P6A4-F1
#
_entry.id   AF-A0A3N5P6A4-F1
#
_cell.length_a   1.000
_cell.length_b   1.000
_cell.length_c   1.000
_cell.angle_alpha   90.00
_cell.angle_beta   90.00
_cell.angle_gamma   90.00
#
_symmetry.space_group_name_H-M   'P 1'
#
loop_
_entity.id
_entity.type
_entity.pdbx_description
1 polymer ?
#
loop_
_entity_poly.entity_id
_entity_poly.type
_entity_poly.pdbx_seq_one_letter_code
_entity_poly.pdbx_strand_id
1 'polypeptide(L)'
;MSEKHDTAWAEVVACAEAAMKAHSVPGAVVGVLHQGEMRTAGFGVTSVENPLPVTADTLFQIGSITKTYTATAVMRLVEKGTLSLDEP
;
A
#
# COMPACT_ATOMS: atom_id res chain seq x y z
N MET A 1 21.09 -12.48 7.65
CA MET A 1 20.31 -11.77 6.61
C MET A 1 20.99 -12.02 5.28
N SER A 2 20.27 -12.54 4.29
CA SER A 2 20.87 -12.96 3.02
C SER A 2 20.93 -11.78 2.05
N GLU A 3 22.11 -11.56 1.46
CA GLU A 3 22.44 -10.53 0.46
C GLU A 3 21.38 -10.39 -0.64
N LYS A 4 20.70 -11.50 -0.98
CA LYS A 4 19.62 -11.55 -1.96
C LYS A 4 18.39 -10.70 -1.62
N HIS A 5 18.03 -10.57 -0.33
CA HIS A 5 16.86 -9.76 0.08
C HIS A 5 17.15 -8.26 0.00
N ASP A 6 18.40 -7.86 0.22
CA ASP A 6 18.80 -6.46 0.11
C ASP A 6 18.83 -6.01 -1.36
N THR A 7 19.32 -6.87 -2.26
CA THR A 7 19.26 -6.62 -3.71
C THR A 7 17.82 -6.48 -4.20
N ALA A 8 16.93 -7.41 -3.82
CA ALA A 8 15.52 -7.35 -4.24
C ALA A 8 14.81 -6.10 -3.72
N TRP A 9 15.12 -5.66 -2.48
CA TRP A 9 14.58 -4.42 -1.94
C TRP A 9 15.05 -3.20 -2.73
N ALA A 10 16.33 -3.13 -3.09
CA ALA A 10 16.87 -2.04 -3.90
C ALA A 10 16.21 -1.97 -5.28
N GLU A 11 15.93 -3.11 -5.91
CA GLU A 11 15.20 -3.18 -7.19
C GLU A 11 13.76 -2.66 -7.07
N VAL A 12 13.04 -3.01 -5.98
CA VAL A 12 11.69 -2.50 -5.72
C VAL A 12 11.69 -0.98 -5.57
N VAL A 13 12.64 -0.44 -4.80
CA VAL A 13 12.81 1.01 -4.60
C VAL A 13 13.09 1.71 -5.94
N ALA A 14 14.05 1.20 -6.72
CA ALA A 14 14.41 1.79 -8.01
C ALA A 14 13.24 1.75 -9.02
N CYS A 15 12.46 0.67 -9.01
CA CYS A 15 11.26 0.54 -9.84
C CYS A 15 10.21 1.60 -9.47
N ALA A 16 9.98 1.83 -8.18
CA ALA A 16 9.04 2.85 -7.71
C ALA A 16 9.46 4.26 -8.14
N GLU A 17 10.73 4.63 -7.95
CA GLU A 17 11.26 5.93 -8.37
C GLU A 17 11.17 6.12 -9.89
N ALA A 18 11.48 5.09 -10.68
CA ALA A 18 11.36 5.13 -12.13
C ALA A 18 9.90 5.35 -12.58
N ALA A 19 8.94 4.65 -11.96
CA ALA A 19 7.51 4.81 -12.25
C ALA A 19 7.02 6.22 -11.85
N MET A 20 7.42 6.72 -10.68
CA MET A 20 7.06 8.06 -10.24
C MET A 20 7.55 9.13 -11.23
N LYS A 21 8.79 9.00 -11.69
CA LYS A 21 9.36 9.91 -12.70
C LYS A 21 8.61 9.82 -14.03
N ALA A 22 8.30 8.61 -14.50
CA ALA A 22 7.60 8.41 -15.78
C ALA A 22 6.18 9.01 -15.79
N HIS A 23 5.52 9.03 -14.63
CA HIS A 23 4.13 9.47 -14.51
C HIS A 23 3.96 10.80 -13.77
N SER A 24 5.05 11.50 -13.45
CA SER A 24 5.04 12.77 -12.71
C SER A 24 4.27 12.68 -11.38
N VAL A 25 4.45 11.57 -10.65
CA VAL A 25 3.79 11.33 -9.35
C VAL A 25 4.53 12.12 -8.26
N PRO A 26 3.87 13.05 -7.53
CA PRO A 26 4.54 13.87 -6.52
C PRO A 26 5.05 13.12 -5.29
N GLY A 27 4.36 12.05 -4.90
CA GLY A 27 4.72 11.26 -3.73
C GLY A 27 4.07 9.89 -3.73
N ALA A 28 4.77 8.91 -3.16
CA ALA A 28 4.32 7.53 -3.06
C ALA A 28 4.94 6.85 -1.83
N VAL A 29 4.33 5.76 -1.39
CA VAL A 29 4.89 4.88 -0.35
C VAL A 29 4.85 3.44 -0.86
N VAL A 30 5.92 2.70 -0.61
CA VAL A 30 6.01 1.27 -0.90
C VAL A 30 6.30 0.52 0.39
N GLY A 31 5.59 -0.59 0.61
CA GLY A 31 5.79 -1.49 1.73
C GLY A 31 5.83 -2.94 1.26
N VAL A 32 6.77 -3.72 1.78
CA VAL A 32 6.89 -5.17 1.53
C VAL A 32 6.98 -5.89 2.86
N LEU A 33 6.06 -6.82 3.09
CA LEU A 33 6.09 -7.77 4.20
C LEU A 33 6.49 -9.14 3.66
N HIS A 34 7.64 -9.67 4.08
CA HIS A 34 8.11 -10.99 3.67
C HIS A 34 8.76 -11.71 4.84
N GLN A 35 8.33 -12.95 5.11
CA GLN A 35 8.84 -13.77 6.22
C GLN A 35 8.80 -13.04 7.59
N GLY A 36 7.76 -12.22 7.80
CA GLY A 36 7.59 -11.44 9.04
C GLY A 36 8.42 -10.16 9.11
N GLU A 37 9.29 -9.89 8.13
CA GLU A 37 10.05 -8.64 8.03
C GLU A 37 9.30 -7.63 7.16
N MET A 38 9.02 -6.45 7.72
CA MET A 38 8.42 -5.32 7.01
C MET A 38 9.52 -4.34 6.59
N ARG A 39 9.54 -3.96 5.31
CA ARG A 39 10.35 -2.84 4.80
C ARG A 39 9.44 -1.81 4.15
N THR A 40 9.71 -0.54 4.40
CA THR A 40 8.95 0.58 3.84
C THR A 40 9.89 1.65 3.28
N ALA A 41 9.43 2.34 2.25
CA ALA A 41 10.08 3.52 1.69
C ALA A 41 9.02 4.56 1.32
N GLY A 42 9.17 5.78 1.81
CA GLY A 42 8.39 6.93 1.40
C GLY A 42 9.19 7.76 0.39
N PHE A 43 8.52 8.28 -0.63
CA PHE A 43 9.11 9.00 -1.74
C PHE A 43 8.39 10.32 -1.98
N GLY A 44 9.15 11.38 -2.25
CA GLY A 44 8.60 12.67 -2.62
C GLY A 44 7.82 13.35 -1.50
N VAL A 45 6.72 14.02 -1.86
CA VAL A 45 5.97 14.91 -0.96
C VAL A 45 4.46 14.65 -1.00
N THR A 46 3.76 14.99 0.08
CA THR A 46 2.30 14.81 0.23
C THR A 46 1.46 15.77 -0.61
N SER A 47 1.98 16.95 -0.92
CA SER A 47 1.33 18.00 -1.72
C SER A 47 2.41 18.84 -2.42
N VAL A 48 2.09 19.34 -3.61
CA VAL A 48 2.97 20.22 -4.38
C VAL A 48 2.96 21.64 -3.79
N GLU A 49 1.81 22.08 -3.27
CA GLU A 49 1.60 23.40 -2.70
C GLU A 49 2.14 23.51 -1.27
N ASN A 50 1.96 22.47 -0.46
CA ASN A 50 2.42 22.42 0.94
C ASN A 50 3.20 21.13 1.19
N PRO A 51 4.48 21.07 0.77
CA PRO A 51 5.24 19.83 0.74
C PRO A 51 5.64 19.38 2.14
N LEU A 52 5.13 18.20 2.53
CA LEU A 52 5.69 17.41 3.63
C LEU A 52 6.26 16.10 3.06
N PRO A 53 7.37 15.57 3.62
CA PRO A 53 7.91 14.29 3.16
C PRO A 53 6.88 13.17 3.30
N VAL A 54 6.76 12.32 2.29
CA VAL A 54 6.00 11.07 2.43
C VAL A 54 6.79 10.11 3.33
N THR A 55 6.11 9.53 4.31
CA THR A 55 6.61 8.53 5.24
C THR A 55 5.73 7.28 5.21
N ALA A 56 6.12 6.22 5.93
CA ALA A 56 5.30 5.02 6.11
C ALA A 56 3.94 5.30 6.77
N ASP A 57 3.83 6.39 7.54
CA ASP A 57 2.63 6.79 8.27
C ASP A 57 1.75 7.80 7.51
N THR A 58 2.15 8.18 6.30
CA THR A 58 1.38 9.12 5.47
C THR A 58 0.08 8.48 5.02
N LEU A 59 -1.04 9.18 5.26
CA LEU A 59 -2.36 8.73 4.83
C LEU A 59 -2.57 8.97 3.34
N PHE A 60 -3.00 7.93 2.63
CA PHE A 60 -3.42 7.99 1.23
C PHE A 60 -4.89 7.60 1.10
N GLN A 61 -5.58 8.18 0.11
CA GLN A 61 -6.90 7.70 -0.30
C GLN A 61 -6.74 6.39 -1.07
N ILE A 62 -7.26 5.29 -0.53
CA ILE A 62 -7.05 3.94 -1.09
C ILE A 62 -8.09 3.53 -2.16
N GLY A 63 -9.11 4.37 -2.40
CA GLY A 63 -10.09 4.17 -3.46
C GLY A 63 -10.74 2.78 -3.45
N SER A 64 -10.72 2.09 -4.60
CA SER A 64 -11.35 0.75 -4.73
C SER A 64 -10.75 -0.32 -3.81
N ILE A 65 -9.57 -0.10 -3.22
CA ILE A 65 -9.02 -1.02 -2.20
C ILE A 65 -9.94 -1.05 -0.97
N THR A 66 -10.71 0.00 -0.67
CA THR A 66 -11.72 -0.01 0.39
C THR A 66 -12.71 -1.18 0.26
N LYS A 67 -12.97 -1.69 -0.96
CA LYS A 67 -13.87 -2.83 -1.18
C LYS A 67 -13.38 -4.11 -0.47
N THR A 68 -12.07 -4.30 -0.29
CA THR A 68 -11.54 -5.46 0.43
C THR A 68 -11.96 -5.42 1.90
N TYR A 69 -11.94 -4.24 2.53
CA TYR A 69 -12.43 -4.03 3.89
C TYR A 69 -13.94 -4.24 3.98
N THR A 70 -14.71 -3.65 3.05
CA THR A 70 -16.17 -3.82 3.02
C THR A 70 -16.56 -5.29 2.83
N ALA A 71 -15.95 -5.98 1.86
CA ALA A 71 -16.18 -7.40 1.62
C ALA A 71 -15.81 -8.23 2.85
N THR A 72 -14.69 -7.94 3.50
CA THR A 72 -14.31 -8.61 4.75
C THR A 72 -15.37 -8.41 5.83
N ALA A 73 -15.85 -7.19 6.05
CA ALA A 73 -16.91 -6.91 7.02
C ALA A 73 -18.20 -7.67 6.71
N VAL A 74 -18.61 -7.72 5.44
CA VAL A 74 -19.78 -8.49 4.98
C VAL A 74 -19.59 -9.97 5.25
N MET A 75 -18.46 -10.55 4.87
CA MET A 75 -18.18 -11.98 5.10
C MET A 75 -18.16 -12.33 6.59
N ARG A 76 -17.75 -11.40 7.47
CA ARG A 76 -17.85 -11.59 8.93
C ARG A 76 -19.29 -11.61 9.44
N LEU A 77 -20.25 -10.99 8.74
CA LEU A 77 -21.68 -11.10 9.04
C LEU A 77 -22.28 -12.41 8.50
N VAL A 78 -21.82 -12.85 7.33
CA VAL A 78 -22.17 -14.16 6.76
C VAL A 78 -21.72 -15.30 7.68
N GLU A 79 -20.47 -15.26 8.15
CA GLU A 79 -19.92 -16.23 9.10
C GLU A 79 -20.73 -16.30 10.41
N LYS A 80 -21.32 -15.18 10.82
CA LYS A 80 -22.20 -15.10 12.01
C LYS A 80 -23.66 -15.50 11.73
N GLY A 81 -24.00 -15.83 10.48
CA GLY A 81 -25.38 -16.11 10.08
C GLY A 81 -26.32 -14.90 10.15
N THR A 82 -25.77 -13.67 10.22
CA THR A 82 -26.56 -12.42 10.29
C THR A 82 -26.90 -11.88 8.90
N LEU A 83 -26.21 -12.35 7.86
CA LEU A 83 -26.42 -11.97 6.48
C LEU A 83 -26.29 -13.21 5.58
N SER A 84 -27.15 -13.36 4.59
CA SER A 84 -27.04 -14.36 3.52
C SER A 84 -26.59 -13.67 2.23
N LEU A 85 -25.67 -14.29 1.49
CA LEU A 85 -25.21 -13.75 0.20
C LEU A 85 -26.17 -14.04 -0.96
N ASP A 86 -27.03 -15.04 -0.78
CA ASP A 86 -27.97 -15.50 -1.80
C ASP A 86 -29.35 -14.83 -1.66
N GLU A 87 -29.51 -13.99 -0.62
CA GLU A 87 -30.70 -13.18 -0.43
C GLU A 87 -30.49 -11.81 -1.12
N PRO A 88 -31.47 -11.34 -1.92
CA PRO A 88 -31.38 -10.05 -2.60
C PRO A 88 -31.35 -8.85 -1.66
#